data_AF-A0A349GQS5-F1
#
_entry.id   AF-A0A349GQS5-F1
#
_cell.length_a   1.000
_cell.length_b   1.000
_cell.length_c   1.000
_cell.angle_alpha   90.00
_cell.angle_beta   90.00
_cell.angle_gamma   90.00
#
_symmetry.space_group_name_H-M   'P 1'
#
loop_
_entity.id
_entity.type
_entity.pdbx_description
1 polymer ?
#
loop_
_entity_poly.entity_id
_entity_poly.type
_entity_poly.pdbx_seq_one_letter_code
_entity_poly.pdbx_strand_id
1 'polypeptide(L)'
;VSAETGYNMKALFQIIDEVAKEKLERMKKKGLRKVQTRLMIAGIPNVGKSRLINRIVGKKITGVGNKPGFTRGKQWVRIKEGLELLDTPGILWPKFEDQRIGYNLAIAGAIKDEILPIEEVASLLIKKMFRYNKSKILQEKYKLTDEDMQEIPEIILDRIALRMKMIFSGDRINTKQAALTLLRDYRSKKLGKFGLDKDMSE
;
A
#
# COMPACT_ATOMS: atom_id res chain seq x y z
N VAL A 1 -2.29 6.40 -11.28
CA VAL A 1 -3.72 6.01 -11.28
C VAL A 1 -4.23 5.85 -9.86
N SER A 2 -5.54 5.92 -9.61
CA SER A 2 -6.15 5.52 -8.34
C SER A 2 -7.17 4.41 -8.56
N ALA A 3 -6.89 3.20 -8.08
CA ALA A 3 -7.87 2.10 -8.12
C ALA A 3 -9.04 2.33 -7.15
N GLU A 4 -8.92 3.26 -6.20
CA GLU A 4 -9.96 3.61 -5.24
C GLU A 4 -10.97 4.62 -5.78
N THR A 5 -10.51 5.64 -6.50
CA THR A 5 -11.37 6.71 -7.02
C THR A 5 -11.60 6.61 -8.52
N GLY A 6 -10.75 5.87 -9.24
CA GLY A 6 -10.79 5.77 -10.71
C GLY A 6 -10.05 6.90 -11.39
N TYR A 7 -9.31 7.69 -10.62
CA TYR A 7 -8.48 8.75 -11.15
C TYR A 7 -7.46 8.20 -12.15
N ASN A 8 -7.39 8.86 -13.31
CA ASN A 8 -6.45 8.60 -14.40
C ASN A 8 -6.57 7.22 -15.08
N MET A 9 -7.73 6.56 -15.03
CA MET A 9 -7.94 5.26 -15.71
C MET A 9 -7.93 5.35 -17.23
N LYS A 10 -8.36 6.48 -17.82
CA LYS A 10 -8.32 6.69 -19.28
C LYS A 10 -6.89 6.67 -19.81
N ALA A 11 -5.97 7.37 -19.14
CA ALA A 11 -4.56 7.39 -19.50
C ALA A 11 -3.93 5.99 -19.42
N LEU A 12 -4.32 5.18 -18.42
CA LEU A 12 -3.85 3.79 -18.31
C LEU A 12 -4.22 2.98 -19.56
N PHE A 13 -5.47 3.07 -20.03
CA PHE A 13 -5.88 2.36 -21.25
C PHE A 13 -5.17 2.87 -22.51
N GLN A 14 -4.93 4.19 -22.61
CA GLN A 14 -4.18 4.76 -23.73
C GLN A 14 -2.76 4.18 -23.80
N ILE A 15 -2.05 4.12 -22.66
CA ILE A 15 -0.71 3.53 -22.58
C ILE A 15 -0.74 2.03 -22.92
N ILE A 16 -1.74 1.29 -22.46
CA ILE A 16 -1.90 -0.14 -22.79
C ILE A 16 -2.06 -0.33 -24.30
N ASP A 17 -2.92 0.47 -24.94
CA ASP A 17 -3.20 0.38 -26.37
C ASP A 17 -1.95 0.78 -27.18
N GLU A 18 -1.19 1.78 -26.72
CA GLU A 18 0.09 2.21 -27.31
C GLU A 18 1.16 1.10 -27.26
N VAL A 19 1.42 0.54 -26.07
CA VAL A 19 2.42 -0.53 -25.87
C VAL A 19 2.05 -1.80 -26.63
N ALA A 20 0.76 -2.11 -26.77
CA ALA A 20 0.31 -3.31 -27.49
C ALA A 20 0.36 -3.16 -29.01
N LYS A 21 0.38 -1.93 -29.54
CA LYS A 21 0.16 -1.61 -30.96
C LYS A 21 1.05 -2.41 -31.91
N GLU A 22 2.37 -2.34 -31.72
CA GLU A 22 3.34 -2.99 -32.60
C GLU A 22 3.14 -4.52 -32.66
N LYS A 23 2.94 -5.14 -31.49
CA LYS A 23 2.71 -6.58 -31.39
C LYS A 23 1.41 -7.00 -32.07
N LEU A 24 0.33 -6.23 -31.89
CA LEU A 24 -0.96 -6.50 -32.51
C LEU A 24 -0.88 -6.38 -34.04
N GLU A 25 -0.22 -5.35 -34.57
CA GLU A 25 -0.02 -5.16 -36.00
C GLU A 25 0.78 -6.31 -36.61
N ARG A 26 1.86 -6.73 -35.95
CA ARG A 26 2.67 -7.90 -36.37
C ARG A 26 1.84 -9.18 -36.41
N MET A 27 0.97 -9.40 -35.44
CA MET A 27 0.09 -10.58 -35.41
C MET A 27 -0.99 -10.52 -36.51
N LYS A 28 -1.57 -9.34 -36.77
CA LYS A 28 -2.52 -9.15 -37.88
C LYS A 28 -1.88 -9.41 -39.24
N LYS A 29 -0.65 -8.93 -39.47
CA LYS A 29 0.13 -9.21 -40.70
C LYS A 29 0.38 -10.71 -40.93
N LYS A 30 0.42 -11.52 -39.86
CA LYS A 30 0.50 -13.00 -39.94
C LYS A 30 -0.84 -13.69 -40.21
N GLY A 31 -1.91 -12.94 -40.51
CA GLY A 31 -3.23 -13.49 -40.84
C GLY A 31 -4.12 -13.83 -39.63
N LEU A 32 -3.70 -13.49 -38.40
CA LEU A 32 -4.54 -13.71 -37.21
C LEU A 32 -5.70 -12.71 -37.18
N ARG A 33 -6.94 -13.21 -37.29
CA ARG A 33 -8.16 -12.38 -37.35
C ARG A 33 -8.68 -11.90 -35.98
N LYS A 34 -8.38 -12.62 -34.90
CA LYS A 34 -8.85 -12.32 -33.52
C LYS A 34 -7.66 -12.10 -32.58
N VAL A 35 -6.91 -11.02 -32.79
CA VAL A 35 -5.80 -10.65 -31.91
C VAL A 35 -6.33 -9.84 -30.73
N GLN A 36 -6.00 -10.27 -29.51
CA GLN A 36 -6.40 -9.59 -28.28
C GLN A 36 -5.16 -9.24 -27.45
N THR A 37 -5.23 -8.11 -26.75
CA THR A 37 -4.25 -7.75 -25.73
C THR A 37 -4.54 -8.54 -24.47
N ARG A 38 -3.55 -9.28 -23.99
CA ARG A 38 -3.60 -10.04 -22.75
C ARG A 38 -2.75 -9.35 -21.70
N LEU A 39 -3.38 -8.95 -20.60
CA LEU A 39 -2.76 -8.27 -19.48
C LEU A 39 -2.60 -9.20 -18.28
N MET A 40 -1.58 -8.94 -17.48
CA MET A 40 -1.41 -9.51 -16.15
C MET A 40 -1.04 -8.37 -15.21
N ILE A 41 -1.63 -8.33 -14.03
CA ILE A 41 -1.24 -7.38 -12.98
C ILE A 41 -0.42 -8.16 -11.95
N ALA A 42 0.82 -7.74 -11.71
CA ALA A 42 1.72 -8.33 -10.73
C ALA A 42 2.17 -7.29 -9.70
N GLY A 43 2.59 -7.74 -8.52
CA GLY A 43 3.09 -6.88 -7.44
C GLY A 43 2.85 -7.47 -6.05
N ILE A 44 3.45 -6.86 -5.04
CA ILE A 44 3.39 -7.31 -3.65
C ILE A 44 1.96 -7.28 -3.08
N PRO A 45 1.67 -7.98 -1.96
CA PRO A 45 0.39 -7.93 -1.27
C PRO A 45 -0.06 -6.50 -0.95
N ASN A 46 -1.37 -6.29 -0.83
CA ASN A 46 -2.01 -5.05 -0.40
C ASN A 46 -1.78 -3.77 -1.24
N VAL A 47 -1.02 -3.80 -2.35
CA VAL A 47 -0.85 -2.63 -3.25
C VAL A 47 -2.09 -2.25 -4.07
N GLY A 48 -3.19 -3.01 -3.93
CA GLY A 48 -4.44 -2.73 -4.62
C GLY A 48 -4.63 -3.43 -5.97
N LYS A 49 -3.89 -4.52 -6.25
CA LYS A 49 -4.04 -5.34 -7.48
C LYS A 49 -5.50 -5.73 -7.76
N SER A 50 -6.14 -6.43 -6.82
CA SER A 50 -7.53 -6.89 -6.97
C SER A 50 -8.51 -5.72 -7.08
N ARG A 51 -8.22 -4.58 -6.43
CA ARG A 51 -9.03 -3.37 -6.55
C ARG A 51 -8.92 -2.75 -7.94
N LEU A 52 -7.73 -2.73 -8.51
CA LEU A 52 -7.49 -2.28 -9.88
C LEU A 52 -8.17 -3.22 -10.90
N ILE A 53 -8.03 -4.53 -10.72
CA ILE A 53 -8.72 -5.56 -11.51
C ILE A 53 -10.24 -5.31 -11.52
N ASN A 54 -10.85 -5.24 -10.34
CA ASN A 54 -12.29 -5.02 -10.20
C ASN A 54 -12.74 -3.72 -10.85
N ARG A 55 -11.93 -2.66 -10.77
CA ARG A 55 -12.24 -1.38 -11.42
C ARG A 55 -12.16 -1.49 -12.94
N ILE A 56 -11.11 -2.11 -13.46
CA ILE A 56 -10.90 -2.27 -14.90
C ILE A 56 -12.06 -3.07 -15.51
N VAL A 57 -12.54 -4.12 -14.84
CA VAL A 57 -13.63 -4.97 -15.30
C VAL A 57 -15.01 -4.27 -15.28
N GLY A 58 -15.15 -3.12 -14.61
CA GLY A 58 -16.35 -2.27 -14.67
C GLY A 58 -17.61 -2.84 -13.99
N LYS A 59 -17.55 -4.05 -13.44
CA LYS A 59 -18.58 -4.66 -12.59
C LYS A 59 -17.94 -5.09 -11.27
N LYS A 60 -18.70 -5.02 -10.16
CA LYS A 60 -18.43 -5.93 -9.04
C LYS A 60 -18.49 -7.32 -9.66
N ILE A 61 -17.36 -7.99 -9.83
CA ILE A 61 -17.36 -9.42 -10.11
C ILE A 61 -17.97 -10.04 -8.85
N THR A 62 -19.29 -10.23 -8.86
CA THR A 62 -20.04 -10.99 -7.87
C THR A 62 -19.52 -12.43 -7.98
N GLY A 63 -18.47 -12.71 -7.21
CA GLY A 63 -17.62 -13.88 -7.37
C GLY A 63 -16.24 -13.68 -6.75
N VAL A 64 -15.72 -12.45 -6.73
CA VAL A 64 -14.59 -12.06 -5.85
C VAL A 64 -15.17 -11.80 -4.45
N GLY A 65 -15.73 -12.84 -3.86
CA GLY A 65 -16.17 -12.80 -2.47
C GLY A 65 -14.96 -12.57 -1.59
N ASN A 66 -15.13 -11.73 -0.56
CA ASN A 66 -14.22 -11.58 0.57
C ASN A 66 -14.11 -12.87 1.41
N LYS A 67 -13.93 -14.04 0.77
CA LYS A 67 -13.66 -15.32 1.41
C LYS A 67 -12.19 -15.66 1.16
N PRO A 68 -11.36 -15.74 2.21
CA PRO A 68 -10.02 -16.32 2.11
C PRO A 68 -10.11 -17.70 1.44
N GLY A 69 -9.32 -17.94 0.39
CA GLY A 69 -9.27 -19.24 -0.30
C GLY A 69 -10.08 -19.39 -1.59
N PHE A 70 -10.63 -18.30 -2.19
CA PHE A 70 -11.45 -18.40 -3.42
C PHE A 70 -10.67 -18.39 -4.76
N THR A 71 -9.34 -18.29 -4.75
CA THR A 71 -8.55 -18.31 -6.01
C THR A 71 -8.41 -19.74 -6.55
N ARG A 72 -9.48 -20.28 -7.14
CA ARG A 72 -9.48 -21.56 -7.85
C ARG A 72 -8.90 -21.38 -9.26
N GLY A 73 -7.58 -21.23 -9.36
CA GLY A 73 -6.81 -21.26 -10.61
C GLY A 73 -6.64 -19.92 -11.36
N LYS A 74 -5.71 -19.90 -12.33
CA LYS A 74 -5.42 -18.76 -13.22
C LYS A 74 -6.63 -18.50 -14.13
N GLN A 75 -7.43 -17.48 -13.86
CA GLN A 75 -8.60 -17.12 -14.67
C GLN A 75 -8.35 -15.87 -15.51
N TRP A 76 -8.65 -15.97 -16.81
CA TRP A 76 -8.69 -14.82 -17.73
C TRP A 76 -10.06 -14.15 -17.64
N VAL A 77 -10.08 -12.87 -17.30
CA VAL A 77 -11.28 -12.05 -17.24
C VAL A 77 -11.30 -11.14 -18.46
N ARG A 78 -12.35 -11.23 -19.28
CA ARG A 78 -12.56 -10.34 -20.43
C ARG A 78 -13.03 -8.97 -19.92
N ILE A 79 -12.26 -7.93 -20.21
CA ILE A 79 -12.50 -6.55 -19.73
C ILE A 79 -13.35 -5.77 -20.73
N LYS A 80 -12.87 -5.72 -21.97
CA LYS A 80 -13.51 -5.07 -23.13
C LYS A 80 -13.19 -5.89 -24.36
N GLU A 81 -13.81 -5.57 -25.49
CA GLU A 81 -13.45 -6.20 -26.75
C GLU A 81 -11.95 -5.97 -27.05
N GLY A 82 -11.23 -7.08 -27.27
CA GLY A 82 -9.79 -7.05 -27.50
C GLY A 82 -8.91 -6.97 -26.24
N LEU A 83 -9.47 -7.06 -25.01
CA LEU A 83 -8.68 -7.00 -23.77
C LEU A 83 -9.07 -8.09 -22.75
N GLU A 84 -8.11 -8.95 -22.39
CA GLU A 84 -8.23 -9.98 -21.34
C GLU A 84 -7.23 -9.71 -20.21
N LEU A 85 -7.58 -10.08 -18.98
CA LEU A 85 -6.75 -9.89 -17.79
C LEU A 85 -6.62 -11.15 -16.96
N LEU A 86 -5.40 -11.49 -16.59
CA LEU A 86 -5.10 -12.57 -15.68
C LEU A 86 -5.03 -12.06 -14.23
N ASP A 87 -5.81 -12.69 -13.34
CA ASP A 87 -5.68 -12.47 -11.89
C ASP A 87 -4.46 -13.22 -11.34
N THR A 88 -3.65 -12.53 -10.52
CA THR A 88 -2.47 -13.11 -9.88
C THR A 88 -2.43 -12.79 -8.39
N PRO A 89 -2.00 -13.76 -7.55
CA PRO A 89 -1.78 -13.48 -6.14
C PRO A 89 -0.66 -12.46 -5.95
N GLY A 90 -0.68 -11.76 -4.82
CA GLY A 90 0.47 -10.96 -4.40
C GLY A 90 1.62 -11.85 -3.99
N ILE A 91 2.82 -11.54 -4.49
CA ILE A 91 4.04 -12.28 -4.15
C ILE A 91 4.99 -11.30 -3.46
N LEU A 92 5.43 -11.64 -2.25
CA LEU A 92 6.60 -11.03 -1.62
C LEU A 92 7.82 -11.90 -1.93
N TRP A 93 8.97 -11.25 -2.08
CA TRP A 93 10.24 -11.95 -2.15
C TRP A 93 10.65 -12.42 -0.74
N PRO A 94 11.29 -13.60 -0.62
CA PRO A 94 11.52 -14.24 0.67
C PRO A 94 12.61 -13.58 1.52
N LYS A 95 13.53 -12.79 0.94
CA LYS A 95 14.61 -12.10 1.68
C LYS A 95 14.81 -10.68 1.17
N PHE A 96 14.77 -9.70 2.06
CA PHE A 96 15.16 -8.33 1.77
C PHE A 96 16.65 -8.19 2.03
N GLU A 97 17.43 -7.75 1.04
CA GLU A 97 18.85 -7.40 1.25
C GLU A 97 18.99 -6.13 2.10
N ASP A 98 18.03 -5.21 1.97
CA ASP A 98 17.98 -3.97 2.73
C ASP A 98 16.82 -3.99 3.73
N GLN A 99 17.15 -3.96 5.02
CA GLN A 99 16.16 -3.89 6.11
C GLN A 99 15.24 -2.68 5.98
N ARG A 100 15.70 -1.55 5.44
CA ARG A 100 14.90 -0.33 5.24
C ARG A 100 13.69 -0.59 4.35
N ILE A 101 13.84 -1.45 3.34
CA ILE A 101 12.74 -1.86 2.45
C ILE A 101 11.69 -2.62 3.26
N GLY A 102 12.12 -3.56 4.11
CA GLY A 102 11.22 -4.31 4.99
C GLY A 102 10.38 -3.40 5.88
N TYR A 103 11.02 -2.42 6.54
CA TYR A 103 10.31 -1.45 7.37
C TYR A 103 9.39 -0.52 6.55
N ASN A 104 9.82 -0.03 5.38
CA ASN A 104 8.94 0.78 4.52
C ASN A 104 7.67 0.00 4.12
N LEU A 105 7.83 -1.28 3.76
CA LEU A 105 6.70 -2.14 3.41
C LEU A 105 5.81 -2.44 4.61
N ALA A 106 6.37 -2.61 5.80
CA ALA A 106 5.60 -2.76 7.04
C ALA A 106 4.83 -1.46 7.36
N ILE A 107 5.47 -0.28 7.31
CA ILE A 107 4.80 1.00 7.52
C ILE A 107 3.63 1.17 6.53
N ALA A 108 3.84 0.85 5.25
CA ALA A 108 2.83 0.92 4.21
C ALA A 108 1.71 -0.14 4.34
N GLY A 109 1.89 -1.17 5.17
CA GLY A 109 0.93 -2.27 5.34
C GLY A 109 0.97 -3.33 4.22
N ALA A 110 2.05 -3.38 3.45
CA ALA A 110 2.29 -4.41 2.44
C ALA A 110 2.74 -5.75 3.07
N ILE A 111 3.33 -5.68 4.26
CA ILE A 111 3.66 -6.83 5.12
C ILE A 111 2.67 -6.81 6.30
N LYS A 112 2.32 -7.99 6.83
CA LYS A 112 1.43 -8.10 7.99
C LYS A 112 2.11 -7.56 9.25
N ASP A 113 1.32 -6.96 10.14
CA ASP A 113 1.81 -6.26 11.33
C ASP A 113 2.45 -7.23 12.36
N GLU A 114 2.22 -8.54 12.26
CA GLU A 114 2.81 -9.54 13.16
C GLU A 114 4.24 -9.98 12.76
N ILE A 115 4.74 -9.56 11.59
CA ILE A 115 6.02 -10.03 11.06
C ILE A 115 7.21 -9.29 11.69
N LEU A 116 7.02 -8.01 12.05
CA LEU A 116 8.05 -7.17 12.65
C LEU A 116 7.53 -6.57 13.97
N PRO A 117 8.39 -6.20 14.92
CA PRO A 117 7.98 -5.48 16.13
C PRO A 117 7.27 -4.17 15.76
N ILE A 118 5.98 -4.07 16.08
CA ILE A 118 5.12 -2.99 15.56
C ILE A 118 5.51 -1.63 16.12
N GLU A 119 6.01 -1.61 17.36
CA GLU A 119 6.55 -0.44 18.04
C GLU A 119 7.78 0.11 17.30
N GLU A 120 8.69 -0.77 16.87
CA GLU A 120 9.88 -0.37 16.07
C GLU A 120 9.48 0.19 14.71
N VAL A 121 8.52 -0.45 14.03
CA VAL A 121 7.97 0.03 12.75
C VAL A 121 7.35 1.42 12.93
N ALA A 122 6.63 1.66 14.02
CA ALA A 122 6.04 2.95 14.36
C ALA A 122 7.10 4.02 14.68
N SER A 123 8.11 3.70 15.49
CA SER A 123 9.22 4.61 15.81
C SER A 123 10.01 5.01 14.57
N LEU A 124 10.21 4.10 13.61
CA LEU A 124 10.83 4.42 12.32
C LEU A 124 9.98 5.37 11.46
N LEU A 125 8.65 5.24 11.51
CA LEU A 125 7.76 6.21 10.89
C LEU A 125 7.90 7.59 11.54
N ILE A 126 7.93 7.67 12.88
CA ILE A 126 8.17 8.93 13.60
C ILE A 126 9.49 9.54 13.15
N LYS A 127 10.58 8.77 13.17
CA LYS A 127 11.91 9.20 12.71
C LYS A 127 11.89 9.76 11.27
N LYS A 128 11.18 9.09 10.35
CA LYS A 128 10.99 9.57 8.98
C LYS A 128 10.19 10.87 8.93
N MET A 129 9.15 11.02 9.75
CA MET A 129 8.36 12.26 9.80
C MET A 129 9.18 13.45 10.30
N PHE A 130 10.10 13.26 11.24
CA PHE A 130 11.06 14.31 11.61
C PHE A 130 11.93 14.71 10.43
N ARG A 131 12.58 13.73 9.78
CA ARG A 131 13.45 13.99 8.61
C ARG A 131 12.71 14.67 7.46
N TYR A 132 11.44 14.36 7.26
CA TYR A 132 10.65 14.95 6.18
C TYR A 132 10.02 16.30 6.54
N ASN A 133 10.41 16.91 7.67
CA ASN A 133 9.82 18.14 8.20
C ASN A 133 8.29 18.02 8.37
N LYS A 134 7.83 16.87 8.88
CA LYS A 134 6.42 16.53 9.12
C LYS A 134 6.10 16.24 10.59
N SER A 135 7.06 16.41 11.50
CA SER A 135 6.88 16.18 12.94
C SER A 135 5.75 17.03 13.55
N LYS A 136 5.52 18.26 13.06
CA LYS A 136 4.39 19.11 13.49
C LYS A 136 3.03 18.44 13.35
N ILE A 137 2.85 17.59 12.33
CA ILE A 137 1.60 16.83 12.13
C ILE A 137 1.37 15.85 13.28
N LEU A 138 2.42 15.19 13.79
CA LEU A 138 2.34 14.33 14.97
C LEU A 138 1.96 15.15 16.20
N GLN A 139 2.63 16.29 16.37
CA GLN A 139 2.44 17.18 17.49
C GLN A 139 0.98 17.63 17.62
N GLU A 140 0.44 18.20 16.54
CA GLU A 140 -0.94 18.68 16.49
C GLU A 140 -1.96 17.56 16.69
N LYS A 141 -1.77 16.43 15.99
CA LYS A 141 -2.75 15.34 16.00
C LYS A 141 -2.82 14.60 17.33
N TYR A 142 -1.67 14.35 17.95
CA TYR A 142 -1.58 13.59 19.20
C TYR A 142 -1.46 14.51 20.43
N LYS A 143 -1.58 15.83 20.24
CA LYS A 143 -1.51 16.84 21.30
C LYS A 143 -0.22 16.73 22.12
N LEU A 144 0.90 16.52 21.43
CA LEU A 144 2.23 16.46 22.06
C LEU A 144 2.71 17.88 22.36
N THR A 145 3.43 18.04 23.47
CA THR A 145 4.07 19.30 23.84
C THR A 145 5.38 19.50 23.10
N ASP A 146 5.95 20.71 23.16
CA ASP A 146 7.28 20.96 22.59
C ASP A 146 8.37 20.13 23.28
N GLU A 147 8.22 19.86 24.57
CA GLU A 147 9.10 18.97 25.34
C GLU A 147 8.98 17.52 24.86
N ASP A 148 7.76 17.01 24.69
CA ASP A 148 7.53 15.66 24.14
C ASP A 148 8.22 15.50 22.78
N MET A 149 8.28 16.56 21.95
CA MET A 149 8.85 16.53 20.60
C MET A 149 10.38 16.61 20.54
N GLN A 150 11.06 16.87 21.66
CA GLN A 150 12.53 16.87 21.75
C GLN A 150 13.11 15.48 22.05
N GLU A 151 12.24 14.52 22.38
CA GLU A 151 12.60 13.16 22.76
C GLU A 151 12.94 12.27 21.55
N ILE A 152 13.54 11.10 21.83
CA ILE A 152 13.78 10.09 20.78
C ILE A 152 12.46 9.44 20.30
N PRO A 153 12.38 8.92 19.06
CA PRO A 153 11.14 8.38 18.47
C PRO A 153 10.40 7.34 19.31
N GLU A 154 11.13 6.49 20.03
CA GLU A 154 10.61 5.47 20.95
C GLU A 154 9.86 6.12 22.12
N ILE A 155 10.44 7.15 22.74
CA ILE A 155 9.81 7.89 23.84
C ILE A 155 8.64 8.72 23.32
N ILE A 156 8.74 9.32 22.12
CA ILE A 156 7.61 10.03 21.49
C ILE A 156 6.40 9.09 21.33
N LEU A 157 6.63 7.83 20.97
CA LEU A 157 5.57 6.83 20.86
C LEU A 157 4.87 6.57 22.21
N ASP A 158 5.64 6.51 23.30
CA ASP A 158 5.10 6.42 24.65
C ASP A 158 4.30 7.68 25.04
N ARG A 159 4.77 8.87 24.66
CA ARG A 159 4.03 10.13 24.84
C ARG A 159 2.72 10.13 24.07
N ILE A 160 2.68 9.60 22.85
CA ILE A 160 1.43 9.40 22.10
C ILE A 160 0.47 8.51 22.89
N ALA A 161 0.94 7.37 23.42
CA ALA A 161 0.11 6.47 24.20
C ALA A 161 -0.48 7.17 25.44
N LEU A 162 0.34 7.93 26.17
CA LEU A 162 -0.08 8.71 27.34
C LEU A 162 -1.13 9.77 26.99
N ARG A 163 -0.87 10.64 26.00
CA ARG A 163 -1.78 11.73 25.59
C ARG A 163 -3.10 11.20 25.06
N MET A 164 -3.06 10.04 24.41
CA MET A 164 -4.23 9.35 23.87
C MET A 164 -4.94 8.47 24.90
N LYS A 165 -4.50 8.45 26.17
CA LYS A 165 -5.03 7.63 27.27
C LYS A 165 -5.07 6.13 26.93
N MET A 166 -4.06 5.65 26.21
CA MET A 166 -3.88 4.24 25.89
C MET A 166 -3.11 3.58 27.04
N ILE A 167 -3.86 3.14 28.05
CA ILE A 167 -3.33 2.60 29.30
C ILE A 167 -3.98 1.24 29.55
N PHE A 168 -3.19 0.25 29.99
CA PHE A 168 -3.68 -1.02 30.51
C PHE A 168 -4.26 -0.87 31.91
N SER A 169 -4.87 -1.92 32.44
CA SER A 169 -5.20 -1.99 33.86
C SER A 169 -3.92 -1.85 34.71
N GLY A 170 -3.96 -0.99 35.74
CA GLY A 170 -2.82 -0.75 36.65
C GLY A 170 -1.78 0.26 36.12
N ASP A 171 -2.22 1.30 35.41
CA ASP A 171 -1.41 2.47 34.99
C ASP A 171 -0.21 2.18 34.08
N ARG A 172 -0.15 1.00 33.45
CA ARG A 172 0.89 0.67 32.45
C ARG A 172 0.53 1.21 31.08
N ILE A 173 1.46 1.90 30.43
CA ILE A 173 1.27 2.47 29.09
C ILE A 173 1.11 1.37 28.03
N ASN A 174 0.16 1.53 27.11
CA ASN A 174 -0.06 0.63 25.99
C ASN A 174 0.56 1.17 24.69
N THR A 175 1.89 1.11 24.61
CA THR A 175 2.68 1.56 23.46
C THR A 175 2.33 0.81 22.17
N LYS A 176 1.98 -0.48 22.28
CA LYS A 176 1.52 -1.29 21.13
C LYS A 176 0.27 -0.71 20.47
N GLN A 177 -0.71 -0.27 21.26
CA GLN A 177 -1.92 0.37 20.73
C GLN A 177 -1.62 1.72 20.08
N ALA A 178 -0.66 2.48 20.62
CA ALA A 178 -0.20 3.72 20.00
C ALA A 178 0.48 3.45 18.65
N ALA A 179 1.34 2.44 18.56
CA ALA A 179 1.99 2.01 17.33
C ALA A 179 0.98 1.67 16.23
N LEU A 180 0.01 0.80 16.54
CA LEU A 180 -1.06 0.42 15.62
C LEU A 180 -1.91 1.63 15.19
N THR A 181 -2.21 2.53 16.13
CA THR A 181 -2.98 3.75 15.84
C THR A 181 -2.22 4.68 14.90
N LEU A 182 -0.94 4.92 15.17
CA LEU A 182 -0.07 5.75 14.35
C LEU A 182 0.03 5.23 12.92
N LEU A 183 0.31 3.93 12.76
CA LEU A 183 0.44 3.30 11.45
C LEU A 183 -0.89 3.31 10.69
N ARG A 184 -2.01 3.09 11.37
CA ARG A 184 -3.35 3.22 10.78
C ARG A 184 -3.62 4.65 10.31
N ASP A 185 -3.23 5.65 11.10
CA ASP A 185 -3.44 7.06 10.75
C ASP A 185 -2.56 7.47 9.56
N TYR A 186 -1.34 6.94 9.45
CA TYR A 186 -0.51 7.09 8.26
C TYR A 186 -1.17 6.46 7.02
N ARG A 187 -1.51 5.16 7.10
CA ARG A 187 -2.11 4.39 6.00
C ARG A 187 -3.45 4.97 5.53
N SER A 188 -4.22 5.59 6.44
CA SER A 188 -5.47 6.29 6.13
C SER A 188 -5.30 7.75 5.71
N LYS A 189 -4.05 8.21 5.52
CA LYS A 189 -3.69 9.56 5.07
C LYS A 189 -4.07 10.67 6.06
N LYS A 190 -4.38 10.32 7.32
CA LYS A 190 -4.69 11.28 8.39
C LYS A 190 -3.45 12.01 8.92
N LEU A 191 -2.25 11.53 8.58
CA LEU A 191 -0.97 12.21 8.80
C LEU A 191 -0.50 13.00 7.56
N GLY A 192 -1.40 13.26 6.61
CA GLY A 192 -1.05 13.84 5.31
C GLY A 192 -0.62 12.80 4.29
N LYS A 193 -0.31 13.26 3.07
CA LYS A 193 0.10 12.41 1.95
C LYS A 193 1.59 12.59 1.70
N PHE A 194 2.37 11.53 1.93
CA PHE A 194 3.79 11.49 1.60
C PHE A 194 4.26 10.06 1.35
N GLY A 195 5.35 9.90 0.61
CA GLY A 195 5.99 8.61 0.35
C GLY A 195 7.09 8.30 1.37
N LEU A 196 7.43 7.02 1.50
CA LEU A 196 8.47 6.53 2.42
C LEU A 196 9.86 6.44 1.78
N ASP A 197 9.93 6.50 0.45
CA ASP A 197 11.12 6.29 -0.37
C ASP A 197 11.84 7.59 -0.72
N LYS A 198 11.53 8.70 -0.03
CA LYS A 198 12.38 9.89 -0.14
C LYS A 198 13.79 9.50 0.32
N ASP A 199 14.78 9.76 -0.52
CA ASP A 199 16.17 9.45 -0.24
C ASP A 199 16.58 10.03 1.11
N MET A 200 17.38 9.26 1.85
CA MET A 200 17.92 9.65 3.16
C MET A 200 19.03 10.70 3.06
N SER A 201 19.30 11.22 1.86
CA SER A 201 20.26 12.27 1.60
C SER A 201 19.54 13.60 1.40
N GLU A 202 19.33 14.30 2.51
CA GLU A 202 19.31 15.76 2.65
C GLU A 202 19.32 16.10 4.15
#